data_AF-A0A7S2S0S3-F1
#
_entry.id   AF-A0A7S2S0S3-F1
#
_cell.length_a   1.000
_cell.length_b   1.000
_cell.length_c   1.000
_cell.angle_alpha   90.00
_cell.angle_beta   90.00
_cell.angle_gamma   90.00
#
_symmetry.space_group_name_H-M   'P 1'
#
loop_
_entity.id
_entity.type
_entity.pdbx_description
1 polymer ?
#
loop_
_entity_poly.entity_id
_entity_poly.type
_entity_poly.pdbx_seq_one_letter_code
_entity_poly.pdbx_strand_id
1 'polypeptide(L)'
;ALEKVGLVAGAVCLRYPSKFARGAMNHPDPTLRREAIEMTKTAAQVAQELGCNEVVIWSAYDGYDYPFQVDYKNKWQQLVEAFQECCDAYPDIRWSLEFKPTDENTRFFTVPSTGAALLTINILDK
;
A
#
# COMPACT_ATOMS: atom_id res chain seq x y z
N ALA A 1 -13.14 -16.05 18.08
CA ALA A 1 -12.63 -15.42 19.32
C ALA A 1 -13.33 -14.09 19.58
N LEU A 2 -13.41 -13.20 18.59
CA LEU A 2 -14.08 -11.90 18.67
C LEU A 2 -15.57 -12.01 19.07
N GLU A 3 -16.33 -12.92 18.45
CA GLU A 3 -17.75 -13.15 18.76
C GLU A 3 -17.99 -13.47 20.25
N LYS A 4 -17.09 -14.25 20.88
CA LYS A 4 -17.22 -14.65 22.29
C LYS A 4 -17.14 -13.46 23.25
N VAL A 5 -16.55 -12.35 22.82
CA VAL A 5 -16.34 -11.14 23.62
C VAL A 5 -17.07 -9.92 23.05
N GLY A 6 -17.94 -10.11 22.04
CA GLY A 6 -18.73 -9.02 21.45
C GLY A 6 -17.91 -7.98 20.69
N LEU A 7 -16.72 -8.34 20.18
CA LEU A 7 -15.87 -7.44 19.38
C LEU A 7 -16.06 -7.68 17.89
N VAL A 8 -15.76 -6.65 17.09
CA VAL A 8 -15.72 -6.69 15.62
C VAL A 8 -14.35 -6.27 15.12
N ALA A 9 -13.95 -6.73 13.94
CA ALA A 9 -12.73 -6.25 13.30
C ALA A 9 -12.98 -4.83 12.75
N GLY A 10 -12.08 -3.89 13.05
CA GLY A 10 -12.17 -2.51 12.54
C GLY A 10 -11.56 -2.35 11.15
N ALA A 11 -10.36 -2.89 10.97
CA ALA A 11 -9.61 -2.85 9.71
C ALA A 11 -8.54 -3.95 9.69
N VAL A 12 -8.04 -4.28 8.50
CA VAL A 12 -6.81 -5.05 8.32
C VAL A 12 -5.65 -4.08 8.08
N CYS A 13 -4.62 -4.14 8.93
CA CYS A 13 -3.42 -3.32 8.78
C CYS A 13 -2.30 -4.13 8.11
N LEU A 14 -2.07 -3.91 6.81
CA LEU A 14 -1.10 -4.66 6.03
C LEU A 14 0.34 -4.26 6.39
N ARG A 15 1.21 -5.27 6.48
CA ARG A 15 2.65 -5.13 6.69
C ARG A 15 3.39 -6.00 5.68
N TYR A 16 4.28 -5.39 4.90
CA TYR A 16 5.09 -6.11 3.93
C TYR A 16 6.28 -6.79 4.61
N PRO A 17 6.64 -8.04 4.22
CA PRO A 17 7.86 -8.69 4.68
C PRO A 17 9.13 -8.07 4.08
N SER A 18 10.26 -8.28 4.75
CA SER A 18 11.57 -7.70 4.41
C SER A 18 12.13 -8.05 3.04
N LYS A 19 11.61 -9.08 2.36
CA LYS A 19 11.97 -9.36 0.96
C LYS A 19 11.61 -8.20 0.00
N PHE A 20 10.71 -7.32 0.42
CA PHE A 20 10.32 -6.11 -0.31
C PHE A 20 11.19 -4.89 0.04
N ALA A 21 12.35 -5.06 0.68
CA ALA A 21 13.20 -3.95 1.14
C ALA A 21 13.61 -2.92 0.07
N ARG A 22 13.41 -3.18 -1.22
CA ARG A 22 13.70 -2.25 -2.33
C ARG A 22 12.44 -1.63 -2.97
N GLY A 23 11.29 -1.77 -2.32
CA GLY A 23 9.96 -1.41 -2.80
C GLY A 23 8.97 -2.55 -2.60
N ALA A 24 7.73 -2.26 -2.23
CA ALA A 24 6.64 -3.22 -2.32
C ALA A 24 5.94 -3.05 -3.67
N MET A 25 4.98 -2.14 -3.75
CA MET A 25 4.23 -1.84 -4.98
C MET A 25 5.07 -1.15 -6.06
N ASN A 26 6.24 -0.62 -5.71
CA ASN A 26 7.17 -0.04 -6.68
C ASN A 26 8.47 -0.85 -6.80
N HIS A 27 8.52 -2.11 -6.36
CA HIS A 27 9.75 -2.92 -6.40
C HIS A 27 10.36 -2.95 -7.82
N PRO A 28 11.70 -2.82 -7.97
CA PRO A 28 12.35 -2.84 -9.28
C PRO A 28 12.20 -4.17 -10.02
N ASP A 29 12.18 -5.29 -9.29
CA ASP A 29 11.82 -6.60 -9.85
C ASP A 29 10.29 -6.70 -10.05
N PRO A 30 9.79 -6.88 -11.30
CA PRO A 30 8.37 -7.00 -11.58
C PRO A 30 7.69 -8.19 -10.91
N THR A 31 8.42 -9.27 -10.63
CA THR A 31 7.90 -10.47 -9.97
C THR A 31 7.53 -10.16 -8.52
N LEU A 32 8.46 -9.52 -7.79
CA LEU A 32 8.21 -9.09 -6.42
C LEU A 32 7.16 -7.98 -6.35
N ARG A 33 7.13 -7.08 -7.34
CA ARG A 33 6.06 -6.07 -7.42
C ARG A 33 4.67 -6.71 -7.57
N ARG A 34 4.54 -7.69 -8.47
CA ARG A 34 3.30 -8.48 -8.64
C ARG A 34 2.91 -9.18 -7.35
N GLU A 35 3.88 -9.76 -6.65
CA GLU A 35 3.63 -10.44 -5.37
C GLU A 35 3.13 -9.48 -4.28
N ALA A 36 3.69 -8.27 -4.18
CA ALA A 36 3.22 -7.25 -3.24
C ALA A 36 1.78 -6.80 -3.54
N ILE A 37 1.42 -6.65 -4.83
CA ILE A 37 0.05 -6.32 -5.25
C ILE A 37 -0.92 -7.44 -4.87
N GLU A 38 -0.56 -8.70 -5.13
CA GLU A 38 -1.39 -9.85 -4.73
C GLU A 38 -1.56 -9.93 -3.22
N MET A 39 -0.49 -9.71 -2.45
CA MET A 39 -0.58 -9.64 -0.98
C MET A 39 -1.52 -8.52 -0.52
N THR A 40 -1.55 -7.39 -1.21
CA THR A 40 -2.48 -6.28 -0.91
C THR A 40 -3.93 -6.69 -1.16
N LYS A 41 -4.19 -7.37 -2.27
CA LYS A 41 -5.51 -7.93 -2.59
C LYS A 41 -5.94 -9.00 -1.59
N THR A 42 -5.02 -9.86 -1.13
CA THR A 42 -5.31 -10.81 -0.05
C THR A 42 -5.71 -10.09 1.25
N ALA A 43 -5.14 -8.93 1.56
CA ALA A 43 -5.55 -8.16 2.74
C ALA A 43 -7.02 -7.71 2.64
N ALA A 44 -7.50 -7.34 1.46
CA ALA A 44 -8.92 -7.06 1.22
C ALA A 44 -9.81 -8.30 1.37
N GLN A 45 -9.39 -9.45 0.86
CA GLN A 45 -10.10 -10.73 1.07
C GLN A 45 -10.23 -11.04 2.56
N VAL A 46 -9.13 -10.93 3.31
CA VAL A 46 -9.12 -11.13 4.76
C VAL A 46 -10.01 -10.11 5.47
N ALA A 47 -10.05 -8.85 5.02
CA ALA A 47 -10.95 -7.84 5.57
C ALA A 47 -12.41 -8.27 5.43
N GLN A 48 -12.82 -8.72 4.25
CA GLN A 48 -14.17 -9.23 3.98
C GLN A 48 -14.49 -10.46 4.83
N GLU A 49 -13.57 -11.42 4.95
CA GLU A 49 -13.73 -12.61 5.80
C GLU A 49 -13.91 -12.25 7.29
N LEU A 50 -13.22 -11.21 7.76
CA LEU A 50 -13.34 -10.70 9.12
C LEU A 50 -14.58 -9.80 9.33
N GLY A 51 -15.37 -9.55 8.29
CA GLY A 51 -16.55 -8.70 8.33
C GLY A 51 -16.25 -7.20 8.45
N CYS A 52 -15.05 -6.76 8.06
CA CYS A 52 -14.67 -5.35 7.97
C CYS A 52 -14.48 -4.92 6.51
N ASN A 53 -14.45 -3.62 6.27
CA ASN A 53 -14.36 -3.06 4.91
C ASN A 53 -13.23 -2.05 4.77
N GLU A 54 -12.20 -2.11 5.62
CA GLU A 54 -11.07 -1.20 5.56
C GLU A 54 -9.75 -1.95 5.58
N VAL A 55 -8.84 -1.53 4.69
CA VAL A 55 -7.46 -1.98 4.66
C VAL A 55 -6.54 -0.76 4.79
N VAL A 56 -5.72 -0.76 5.84
CA VAL A 56 -4.69 0.26 6.06
C VAL A 56 -3.36 -0.26 5.52
N ILE A 57 -2.82 0.43 4.53
CA ILE A 57 -1.57 0.09 3.86
C ILE A 57 -0.48 1.02 4.37
N TRP A 58 0.51 0.42 5.05
CA TRP A 58 1.78 1.07 5.28
C TRP A 58 2.78 0.57 4.25
N SER A 59 3.11 1.43 3.28
CA SER A 59 4.01 1.16 2.17
C SER A 59 5.48 1.27 2.59
N ALA A 60 5.85 0.60 3.69
CA ALA A 60 7.10 0.75 4.44
C ALA A 60 8.38 0.79 3.61
N TYR A 61 8.39 0.12 2.45
CA TYR A 61 9.54 0.01 1.55
C TYR A 61 9.42 0.81 0.25
N ASP A 62 8.26 1.41 -0.05
CA ASP A 62 8.02 2.11 -1.31
C ASP A 62 8.66 3.51 -1.29
N GLY A 63 9.94 3.56 -1.61
CA GLY A 63 10.71 4.79 -1.65
C GLY A 63 12.15 4.59 -2.09
N TYR A 64 13.04 5.38 -1.51
CA TYR A 64 14.47 5.39 -1.78
C TYR A 64 15.25 6.04 -0.62
N ASP A 65 16.56 5.83 -0.59
CA ASP A 65 17.45 6.30 0.47
C ASP A 65 18.39 7.42 0.06
N TYR A 66 18.74 7.49 -1.23
CA TYR A 66 19.68 8.48 -1.76
C TYR A 66 19.04 9.31 -2.87
N PRO A 67 19.39 10.61 -2.97
CA PRO A 67 19.06 11.41 -4.14
C PRO A 67 19.56 10.73 -5.41
N PHE A 68 18.71 10.69 -6.44
CA PHE A 68 18.97 10.10 -7.76
C PHE A 68 19.16 8.57 -7.78
N GLN A 69 18.78 7.87 -6.70
CA GLN A 69 18.82 6.40 -6.64
C GLN A 69 17.82 5.73 -7.60
N VAL A 70 16.70 6.40 -7.87
CA VAL A 70 15.57 5.84 -8.62
C VAL A 70 15.03 6.84 -9.64
N ASP A 71 14.34 6.34 -10.66
CA ASP A 71 13.48 7.16 -11.50
C ASP A 71 12.18 7.48 -10.73
N TYR A 72 12.08 8.71 -10.24
CA TYR A 72 10.94 9.16 -9.43
C TYR A 72 9.61 9.05 -10.16
N LYS A 73 9.59 9.35 -11.47
CA LYS A 73 8.35 9.32 -12.26
C LYS A 73 7.88 7.88 -12.44
N ASN A 74 8.79 6.97 -12.74
CA ASN A 74 8.48 5.56 -12.87
C ASN A 74 7.99 4.97 -11.54
N LYS A 75 8.69 5.28 -10.42
CA LYS A 75 8.29 4.80 -9.09
C LYS A 75 6.91 5.30 -8.66
N TRP A 76 6.62 6.57 -8.93
CA TRP A 76 5.28 7.14 -8.72
C TRP A 76 4.23 6.40 -9.55
N GLN A 77 4.48 6.23 -10.85
CA GLN A 77 3.53 5.58 -11.76
C GLN A 77 3.24 4.13 -11.34
N GLN A 78 4.27 3.36 -10.99
CA GLN A 78 4.10 1.99 -10.50
C GLN A 78 3.22 1.91 -9.25
N LEU A 79 3.42 2.84 -8.32
CA LEU A 79 2.63 2.90 -7.10
C LEU A 79 1.16 3.23 -7.41
N VAL A 80 0.90 4.25 -8.25
CA VAL A 80 -0.45 4.63 -8.66
C VAL A 80 -1.16 3.47 -9.36
N GLU A 81 -0.52 2.82 -10.33
CA GLU A 81 -1.10 1.69 -11.07
C GLU A 81 -1.41 0.51 -10.14
N ALA A 82 -0.53 0.22 -9.18
CA ALA A 82 -0.75 -0.82 -8.18
C ALA A 82 -1.97 -0.52 -7.30
N PHE A 83 -2.13 0.73 -6.84
CA PHE A 83 -3.32 1.15 -6.08
C PHE A 83 -4.58 1.09 -6.92
N GLN A 84 -4.54 1.54 -8.18
CA GLN A 84 -5.68 1.44 -9.10
C GLN A 84 -6.16 0.00 -9.21
N GLU A 85 -5.23 -0.93 -9.44
CA GLU A 85 -5.55 -2.34 -9.59
C GLU A 85 -6.16 -2.96 -8.33
N CYS A 86 -5.75 -2.49 -7.14
CA CYS A 86 -6.34 -2.93 -5.87
C CYS A 86 -7.75 -2.36 -5.67
N CYS A 87 -7.94 -1.06 -5.95
CA CYS A 87 -9.22 -0.38 -5.86
C CYS A 87 -10.25 -0.98 -6.84
N ASP A 88 -9.86 -1.21 -8.10
CA ASP A 88 -10.72 -1.80 -9.12
C ASP A 88 -11.13 -3.24 -8.78
N ALA A 89 -10.21 -4.01 -8.19
CA ALA A 89 -10.48 -5.39 -7.81
C ALA A 89 -11.38 -5.51 -6.56
N TYR A 90 -11.33 -4.53 -5.65
CA TYR A 90 -12.11 -4.52 -4.41
C TYR A 90 -12.72 -3.12 -4.17
N PRO A 91 -13.76 -2.75 -4.94
CA PRO A 91 -14.36 -1.42 -4.86
C PRO A 91 -15.12 -1.17 -3.54
N ASP A 92 -15.52 -2.23 -2.84
CA ASP A 92 -16.22 -2.13 -1.54
C ASP A 92 -15.26 -1.93 -0.35
N ILE A 93 -13.95 -1.96 -0.59
CA ILE A 93 -12.93 -1.75 0.44
C ILE A 93 -12.55 -0.27 0.50
N ARG A 94 -12.58 0.29 1.70
CA ARG A 94 -11.94 1.56 2.03
C ARG A 94 -10.44 1.35 2.15
N TRP A 95 -9.73 1.74 1.11
CA TRP A 95 -8.26 1.72 1.09
C TRP A 95 -7.71 2.97 1.78
N SER A 96 -6.92 2.78 2.84
CA SER A 96 -6.25 3.85 3.56
C SER A 96 -4.74 3.74 3.36
N LEU A 97 -4.14 4.74 2.71
CA LEU A 97 -2.69 4.83 2.55
C LEU A 97 -2.08 5.64 3.70
N GLU A 98 -1.26 5.00 4.51
CA GLU A 98 -0.48 5.66 5.56
C GLU A 98 0.74 6.36 4.93
N PHE A 99 0.59 7.64 4.57
CA PHE A 99 1.72 8.45 4.09
C PHE A 99 2.73 8.68 5.21
N LYS A 100 4.02 8.77 4.86
CA LYS A 100 5.08 9.04 5.84
C LYS A 100 6.27 9.70 5.16
N PRO A 101 6.91 10.75 5.72
CA PRO A 101 8.07 11.37 5.08
C PRO A 101 9.33 10.47 5.12
N THR A 102 9.53 9.76 6.23
CA THR A 102 10.72 8.92 6.50
C THR A 102 10.39 7.83 7.50
N ASP A 103 11.14 6.74 7.47
CA ASP A 103 11.03 5.60 8.39
C ASP A 103 12.39 4.89 8.57
N GLU A 104 12.48 3.92 9.49
CA GLU A 104 13.63 3.03 9.64
C GLU A 104 13.86 2.15 8.40
N ASN A 105 12.80 1.84 7.64
CA ASN A 105 12.87 0.99 6.44
C ASN A 105 13.08 1.77 5.13
N THR A 106 12.85 3.09 5.12
CA THR A 106 12.89 3.93 3.91
C THR A 106 13.09 5.39 4.30
N ARG A 107 14.18 6.01 3.82
CA ARG A 107 14.48 7.42 4.16
C ARG A 107 13.53 8.42 3.49
N PHE A 108 13.16 8.16 2.23
CA PHE A 108 12.27 9.03 1.45
C PHE A 108 11.16 8.18 0.82
N PHE A 109 9.95 8.30 1.34
CA PHE A 109 8.80 7.60 0.78
C PHE A 109 8.39 8.22 -0.55
N THR A 110 7.82 7.39 -1.43
CA THR A 110 7.19 7.84 -2.67
C THR A 110 5.99 8.76 -2.40
N VAL A 111 5.27 8.54 -1.28
CA VAL A 111 4.17 9.38 -0.81
C VAL A 111 4.54 9.98 0.55
N PRO A 112 5.28 11.11 0.56
CA PRO A 112 5.90 11.64 1.78
C PRO A 112 5.00 12.56 2.61
N SER A 113 3.82 12.92 2.11
CA SER A 113 2.95 13.93 2.74
C SER A 113 1.47 13.69 2.44
N THR A 114 0.60 14.34 3.21
CA THR A 114 -0.85 14.36 2.94
C THR A 114 -1.15 14.90 1.54
N GLY A 115 -0.41 15.92 1.08
CA GLY A 115 -0.60 16.50 -0.25
C GLY A 115 -0.27 15.49 -1.36
N ALA A 116 0.78 14.70 -1.20
CA ALA A 116 1.09 13.61 -2.13
C ALA A 116 0.00 12.53 -2.09
N ALA A 117 -0.51 12.15 -0.91
CA ALA A 117 -1.58 11.17 -0.81
C ALA A 117 -2.88 11.63 -1.52
N LEU A 118 -3.26 12.90 -1.34
CA LEU A 118 -4.40 13.50 -2.05
C LEU A 118 -4.17 13.58 -3.57
N LEU A 119 -2.93 13.82 -4.01
CA LEU A 119 -2.58 13.78 -5.43
C LEU A 119 -2.78 12.37 -6.01
N THR A 120 -2.38 11.32 -5.29
CA THR A 120 -2.62 9.93 -5.70
C THR A 120 -4.11 9.69 -5.94
N ILE A 121 -4.98 10.09 -5.01
CA ILE A 121 -6.44 9.92 -5.13
C ILE A 121 -6.97 10.62 -6.40
N ASN A 122 -6.55 11.86 -6.65
CA ASN A 122 -6.97 12.61 -7.85
C ASN A 122 -6.50 12.00 -9.18
N ILE A 123 -5.49 11.12 -9.16
CA ILE A 123 -5.01 10.41 -10.35
C ILE A 123 -5.75 9.09 -10.55
N LEU A 124 -6.11 8.40 -9.46
CA LEU A 124 -6.83 7.11 -9.50
C LEU A 124 -8.27 7.26 -10.04
N ASP A 125 -8.93 8.40 -9.77
CA ASP A 125 -10.30 8.66 -10.21
C ASP A 125 -10.40 9.09 -11.70
N LYS A 126 -9.46 8.69 -12.56
CA LYS A 126 -9.42 9.00 -14.00
C LYS A 126 -9.32 7.75 -14.87
#